data_AF-A0A511DD31-F1
#
_entry.id   AF-A0A511DD31-F1
#
_cell.length_a   1.000
_cell.length_b   1.000
_cell.length_c   1.000
_cell.angle_alpha   90.00
_cell.angle_beta   90.00
_cell.angle_gamma   90.00
#
_symmetry.space_group_name_H-M   'P 1'
#
loop_
_entity.id
_entity.type
_entity.pdbx_description
1 polymer ?
#
loop_
_entity_poly.entity_id
_entity_poly.type
_entity_poly.pdbx_seq_one_letter_code
_entity_poly.pdbx_strand_id
1 'polypeptide(L)'
;MSHLTVTLPDGPVQGGWAQQFPQVRAFLGLPYAAPPVGLLRFAPPAPCPRPDTWSPLGGAVPDALGAAFAEATQLTLDIWTPADAVGRPVLVWFDDETGAASGRRFCARLAAEHGIVVVAPRHRRGALGYLDLTAVRDGLGNGNFGLLDQMEALTWVATHGRAFGGDPATITVSGRGQGAHAAALLAGLPRTGPLVRRLVLPADVPEGHVQTPVRAARAAAAFLTLLDADPDGSDDLREVDATVIARVETTLRHEQGRTPFGLVAHDDLPFGDVAELLRTAESPVEVVAAGACAGCAVEPAVHAGAGRELLHLGAAR
;
A
#
# COMPACT_ATOMS: atom_id res chain seq x y z
N MET A 1 12.56 -8.31 27.89
CA MET A 1 13.19 -8.11 26.56
C MET A 1 12.65 -9.07 25.50
N SER A 2 12.29 -10.32 25.83
CA SER A 2 11.73 -11.33 24.90
C SER A 2 10.42 -10.93 24.20
N HIS A 3 9.56 -10.12 24.82
CA HIS A 3 8.24 -9.75 24.25
C HIS A 3 8.30 -8.77 23.07
N LEU A 4 9.44 -8.13 22.84
CA LEU A 4 9.66 -7.16 21.76
C LEU A 4 10.40 -7.76 20.56
N THR A 5 10.74 -9.04 20.61
CA THR A 5 11.31 -9.77 19.49
C THR A 5 10.29 -10.75 18.95
N VAL A 6 10.05 -10.72 17.63
CA VAL A 6 9.24 -11.72 16.91
C VAL A 6 10.18 -12.46 15.96
N THR A 7 10.10 -13.78 15.91
CA THR A 7 10.91 -14.59 14.98
C THR A 7 10.08 -14.94 13.76
N LEU A 8 10.50 -14.47 12.59
CA LEU A 8 10.00 -14.90 11.30
C LEU A 8 10.89 -16.01 10.74
N PRO A 9 10.45 -16.78 9.72
CA PRO A 9 11.30 -17.75 9.04
C PRO A 9 12.62 -17.15 8.55
N ASP A 10 12.61 -15.86 8.20
CA ASP A 10 13.75 -15.12 7.67
C ASP A 10 14.61 -14.41 8.73
N GLY A 11 14.26 -14.50 10.01
CA GLY A 11 15.08 -13.97 11.11
C GLY A 11 14.29 -13.20 12.18
N PRO A 12 14.98 -12.74 13.24
CA PRO A 12 14.35 -11.96 14.30
C PRO A 12 14.04 -10.53 13.86
N VAL A 13 12.83 -10.10 14.19
CA VAL A 13 12.35 -8.72 14.07
C VAL A 13 12.28 -8.12 15.48
N GLN A 14 12.95 -6.99 15.67
CA GLN A 14 12.83 -6.20 16.89
C GLN A 14 11.73 -5.16 16.75
N GLY A 15 10.92 -4.98 17.79
CA GLY A 15 9.90 -3.96 17.90
C GLY A 15 10.03 -3.19 19.21
N GLY A 16 9.07 -2.30 19.46
CA GLY A 16 9.01 -1.49 20.67
C GLY A 16 7.61 -1.32 21.20
N TRP A 17 7.47 -0.43 22.17
CA TRP A 17 6.16 -0.02 22.66
C TRP A 17 5.70 1.23 21.90
N ALA A 18 4.42 1.26 21.54
CA ALA A 18 3.82 2.47 20.98
C ALA A 18 3.81 3.56 22.07
N GLN A 19 4.43 4.72 21.80
CA GLN A 19 4.65 5.78 22.80
C GLN A 19 3.38 6.22 23.54
N GLN A 20 2.23 6.21 22.86
CA GLN A 20 0.96 6.69 23.40
C GLN A 20 0.06 5.56 23.94
N PHE A 21 0.41 4.31 23.65
CA PHE A 21 -0.37 3.12 23.97
C PHE A 21 0.59 2.04 24.48
N PRO A 22 1.03 2.12 25.75
CA PRO A 22 2.08 1.26 26.30
C PRO A 22 1.69 -0.23 26.36
N GLN A 23 0.43 -0.58 26.14
CA GLN A 23 -0.06 -1.95 25.99
C GLN A 23 0.09 -2.50 24.55
N VAL A 24 0.50 -1.67 23.60
CA VAL A 24 0.64 -2.02 22.18
C VAL A 24 2.12 -2.10 21.80
N ARG A 25 2.50 -3.24 21.23
CA ARG A 25 3.80 -3.42 20.58
C ARG A 25 3.75 -2.87 19.16
N ALA A 26 4.82 -2.21 18.73
CA ALA A 26 4.97 -1.59 17.41
C ALA A 26 6.22 -2.13 16.72
N PHE A 27 6.05 -2.60 15.48
CA PHE A 27 7.11 -3.06 14.59
C PHE A 27 7.03 -2.22 13.33
N LEU A 28 7.93 -1.26 13.15
CA LEU A 28 7.79 -0.25 12.10
C LEU A 28 8.66 -0.60 10.89
N GLY A 29 8.25 -0.23 9.69
CA GLY A 29 9.04 -0.36 8.47
C GLY A 29 9.64 -1.73 8.17
N LEU A 30 9.00 -2.82 8.55
CA LEU A 30 9.42 -4.15 8.15
C LEU A 30 9.34 -4.28 6.62
N PRO A 31 10.42 -4.65 5.93
CA PRO A 31 10.36 -4.87 4.49
C PRO A 31 9.51 -6.11 4.20
N TYR A 32 8.54 -5.96 3.31
CA TYR A 32 7.79 -7.11 2.76
C TYR A 32 8.27 -7.50 1.36
N ALA A 33 8.99 -6.59 0.67
CA ALA A 33 9.60 -6.82 -0.63
C ALA A 33 10.93 -6.05 -0.73
N ALA A 34 11.74 -6.37 -1.75
CA ALA A 34 13.01 -5.71 -2.02
C ALA A 34 12.83 -4.21 -2.31
N PRO A 35 13.75 -3.33 -1.88
CA PRO A 35 13.71 -1.91 -2.23
C PRO A 35 13.58 -1.70 -3.76
N PRO A 36 12.59 -0.93 -4.23
CA PRO A 36 12.27 -0.83 -5.65
C PRO A 36 13.12 0.22 -6.38
N VAL A 37 14.45 0.13 -6.21
CA VAL A 37 15.45 1.08 -6.73
C VAL A 37 16.31 0.43 -7.82
N GLY A 38 17.01 1.26 -8.62
CA GLY A 38 17.87 0.79 -9.69
C GLY A 38 17.13 -0.11 -10.69
N LEU A 39 17.62 -1.33 -10.90
CA LEU A 39 16.98 -2.31 -11.80
C LEU A 39 15.57 -2.74 -11.36
N LEU A 40 15.22 -2.58 -10.08
CA LEU A 40 13.88 -2.86 -9.55
C LEU A 40 12.93 -1.66 -9.66
N ARG A 41 13.44 -0.50 -10.08
CA ARG A 41 12.58 0.63 -10.40
C ARG A 41 11.74 0.30 -11.63
N PHE A 42 10.44 0.62 -11.56
CA PHE A 42 9.45 0.29 -12.60
C PHE A 42 9.39 -1.22 -12.94
N ALA A 43 9.56 -2.07 -11.93
CA ALA A 43 9.39 -3.52 -12.02
C ALA A 43 8.41 -4.03 -10.94
N PRO A 44 7.79 -5.22 -11.11
CA PRO A 44 7.02 -5.86 -10.04
C PRO A 44 7.82 -5.99 -8.74
N PRO A 45 7.15 -5.99 -7.56
CA PRO A 45 7.84 -6.20 -6.29
C PRO A 45 8.62 -7.52 -6.32
N ALA A 46 9.89 -7.46 -5.96
CA ALA A 46 10.77 -8.61 -5.90
C ALA A 46 10.86 -9.14 -4.45
N PRO A 47 11.14 -10.43 -4.24
CA PRO A 47 11.42 -10.97 -2.91
C PRO A 47 12.54 -10.19 -2.23
N CYS A 48 12.37 -9.82 -0.96
CA CYS A 48 13.36 -9.02 -0.23
C CYS A 48 14.64 -9.83 0.05
N PRO A 49 15.83 -9.45 -0.47
CA PRO A 49 17.10 -9.97 0.03
C PRO A 49 17.35 -9.43 1.45
N ARG A 50 17.69 -10.33 2.36
CA ARG A 50 17.54 -10.20 3.82
C ARG A 50 18.61 -9.33 4.49
N PRO A 51 18.28 -8.65 5.60
CA PRO A 51 19.23 -8.41 6.69
C PRO A 51 19.10 -9.48 7.79
N ASP A 52 20.21 -9.97 8.35
CA ASP A 52 20.26 -11.01 9.41
C ASP A 52 19.47 -10.64 10.68
N THR A 53 19.12 -9.37 10.85
CA THR A 53 18.26 -8.84 11.91
C THR A 53 17.62 -7.55 11.43
N TRP A 54 16.29 -7.39 11.57
CA TRP A 54 15.61 -6.11 11.32
C TRP A 54 15.29 -5.41 12.65
N SER A 55 15.77 -4.17 12.81
CA SER A 55 15.46 -3.33 13.97
C SER A 55 15.06 -1.92 13.51
N PRO A 56 13.76 -1.62 13.45
CA PRO A 56 13.26 -0.36 12.94
C PRO A 56 13.07 0.75 13.97
N LEU A 57 13.27 0.45 15.26
CA LEU A 57 13.11 1.44 16.31
C LEU A 57 14.19 2.54 16.34
N GLY A 58 15.16 2.50 15.42
CA GLY A 58 16.41 3.26 15.57
C GLY A 58 16.73 4.30 14.50
N GLY A 59 15.87 4.54 13.51
CA GLY A 59 16.15 5.53 12.47
C GLY A 59 14.99 6.50 12.30
N ALA A 60 15.06 7.67 12.92
CA ALA A 60 14.55 8.84 12.21
C ALA A 60 15.23 8.82 10.84
N VAL A 61 14.46 8.96 9.76
CA VAL A 61 15.04 9.26 8.45
C VAL A 61 15.88 10.51 8.68
N PRO A 62 17.22 10.48 8.53
CA PRO A 62 17.98 11.71 8.58
C PRO A 62 17.40 12.60 7.48
N ASP A 63 17.02 13.84 7.78
CA ASP A 63 16.48 14.76 6.77
C ASP A 63 17.42 14.89 5.55
N ALA A 64 18.72 14.66 5.75
CA ALA A 64 19.77 14.60 4.73
C ALA A 64 19.70 13.39 3.78
N LEU A 65 18.99 12.32 4.14
CA LEU A 65 18.80 11.12 3.31
C LEU A 65 17.62 11.25 2.33
N GLY A 66 16.78 12.28 2.50
CA GLY A 66 15.87 12.81 1.48
C GLY A 66 14.93 11.81 0.81
N ALA A 67 14.60 12.07 -0.47
CA ALA A 67 13.70 11.25 -1.27
C ALA A 67 14.25 9.85 -1.58
N ALA A 68 15.57 9.66 -1.62
CA ALA A 68 16.19 8.37 -1.89
C ALA A 68 15.90 7.35 -0.78
N PHE A 69 15.95 7.76 0.49
CA PHE A 69 15.53 6.89 1.60
C PHE A 69 14.03 6.64 1.58
N ALA A 70 13.23 7.67 1.27
CA ALA A 70 11.79 7.51 1.14
C ALA A 70 11.44 6.50 0.03
N GLU A 71 12.11 6.55 -1.12
CA GLU A 71 11.98 5.60 -2.24
C GLU A 71 12.41 4.18 -1.84
N ALA A 72 13.59 4.04 -1.23
CA ALA A 72 14.13 2.75 -0.82
C ALA A 72 13.30 2.05 0.27
N THR A 73 12.44 2.79 0.98
CA THR A 73 11.59 2.27 2.06
C THR A 73 10.11 2.18 1.70
N GLN A 74 9.75 2.37 0.43
CA GLN A 74 8.34 2.30 -0.02
C GLN A 74 7.71 0.92 0.19
N LEU A 75 8.48 -0.17 0.15
CA LEU A 75 7.95 -1.54 0.26
C LEU A 75 8.13 -2.12 1.67
N THR A 76 7.64 -1.36 2.64
CA THR A 76 7.70 -1.72 4.06
C THR A 76 6.34 -1.57 4.72
N LEU A 77 6.13 -2.24 5.86
CA LEU A 77 4.90 -2.17 6.64
C LEU A 77 5.16 -1.88 8.11
N ASP A 78 4.19 -1.21 8.73
CA ASP A 78 4.16 -0.98 10.16
C ASP A 78 3.10 -1.90 10.79
N ILE A 79 3.40 -2.54 11.92
CA ILE A 79 2.50 -3.44 12.65
C ILE A 79 2.31 -2.93 14.07
N TRP A 80 1.07 -2.81 14.51
CA TRP A 80 0.67 -2.57 15.89
C TRP A 80 -0.13 -3.74 16.40
N THR A 81 0.28 -4.29 17.55
CA THR A 81 -0.39 -5.46 18.14
C THR A 81 -0.46 -5.34 19.66
N PRO A 82 -1.57 -5.74 20.30
CA PRO A 82 -1.63 -5.92 21.75
C PRO A 82 -0.49 -6.80 22.25
N ALA A 83 -0.02 -6.53 23.47
CA ALA A 83 1.04 -7.30 24.12
C ALA A 83 0.67 -8.78 24.31
N ASP A 84 -0.62 -9.08 24.51
CA ASP A 84 -1.22 -10.38 24.77
C ASP A 84 -1.90 -10.99 23.53
N ALA A 85 -1.63 -10.46 22.33
CA ALA A 85 -2.30 -10.90 21.12
C ALA A 85 -2.00 -12.38 20.79
N VAL A 86 -3.06 -13.19 20.72
CA VAL A 86 -3.04 -14.56 20.24
C VAL A 86 -4.31 -14.77 19.41
N GLY A 87 -4.16 -15.10 18.13
CA GLY A 87 -5.28 -15.33 17.21
C GLY A 87 -6.23 -14.13 17.09
N ARG A 88 -5.72 -12.89 17.21
CA ARG A 88 -6.55 -11.68 17.14
C ARG A 88 -6.92 -11.35 15.69
N PRO A 89 -8.08 -10.70 15.44
CA PRO A 89 -8.39 -10.16 14.12
C PRO A 89 -7.27 -9.27 13.58
N VAL A 90 -7.04 -9.34 12.28
CA VAL A 90 -6.04 -8.53 11.58
C VAL A 90 -6.75 -7.50 10.71
N LEU A 91 -6.43 -6.23 10.92
CA LEU A 91 -6.82 -5.13 10.04
C LEU A 91 -5.61 -4.74 9.18
N VAL A 92 -5.74 -4.84 7.86
CA VAL A 92 -4.78 -4.26 6.91
C VAL A 92 -5.34 -2.91 6.44
N TRP A 93 -4.65 -1.84 6.84
CA TRP A 93 -5.07 -0.45 6.62
C TRP A 93 -4.25 0.19 5.50
N PHE A 94 -4.89 0.48 4.37
CA PHE A 94 -4.31 1.22 3.26
C PHE A 94 -4.58 2.71 3.41
N ASP A 95 -3.53 3.48 3.72
CA ASP A 95 -3.64 4.93 3.89
C ASP A 95 -3.38 5.68 2.56
N ASP A 96 -3.93 6.88 2.41
CA ASP A 96 -3.65 7.81 1.31
C ASP A 96 -2.53 8.83 1.66
N GLU A 97 -1.96 8.74 2.87
CA GLU A 97 -0.73 9.41 3.35
C GLU A 97 -0.74 10.94 3.41
N THR A 98 -1.83 11.55 3.87
CA THR A 98 -1.70 12.85 4.53
C THR A 98 -1.21 12.67 5.97
N GLY A 99 0.12 12.71 6.15
CA GLY A 99 0.79 12.80 7.45
C GLY A 99 1.04 11.45 8.16
N ALA A 100 2.20 10.84 7.87
CA ALA A 100 2.62 9.55 8.45
C ALA A 100 2.54 9.48 9.99
N ALA A 101 2.82 10.59 10.69
CA ALA A 101 2.69 10.65 12.15
C ALA A 101 1.23 10.54 12.63
N SER A 102 0.27 11.11 11.89
CA SER A 102 -1.16 10.98 12.18
C SER A 102 -1.63 9.54 11.94
N GLY A 103 -1.23 8.95 10.80
CA GLY A 103 -1.57 7.56 10.45
C GLY A 103 -1.05 6.54 11.45
N ARG A 104 0.21 6.67 11.91
CA ARG A 104 0.77 5.78 12.93
C ARG A 104 0.03 5.86 14.28
N ARG A 105 -0.34 7.07 14.71
CA ARG A 105 -1.12 7.26 15.95
C ARG A 105 -2.51 6.66 15.82
N PHE A 106 -3.16 6.85 14.68
CA PHE A 106 -4.46 6.26 14.38
C PHE A 106 -4.42 4.73 14.43
N CYS A 107 -3.46 4.09 13.75
CA CYS A 107 -3.32 2.63 13.74
C CYS A 107 -3.00 2.05 15.13
N ALA A 108 -2.10 2.71 15.89
CA ALA A 108 -1.79 2.31 17.25
C ALA A 108 -3.02 2.40 18.18
N ARG A 109 -3.85 3.44 17.99
CA ARG A 109 -5.10 3.63 18.73
C ARG A 109 -6.11 2.53 18.42
N LEU A 110 -6.28 2.16 17.14
CA LEU A 110 -7.16 1.06 16.74
C LEU A 110 -6.74 -0.26 17.39
N ALA A 111 -5.44 -0.58 17.39
CA ALA A 111 -4.92 -1.76 18.07
C ALA A 111 -5.22 -1.73 19.58
N ALA A 112 -5.05 -0.57 20.22
CA ALA A 112 -5.28 -0.37 21.65
C ALA A 112 -6.76 -0.46 22.06
N GLU A 113 -7.66 0.19 21.32
CA GLU A 113 -9.08 0.29 21.66
C GLU A 113 -9.86 -0.98 21.31
N HIS A 114 -9.47 -1.68 20.23
CA HIS A 114 -10.20 -2.85 19.75
C HIS A 114 -9.50 -4.19 20.02
N GLY A 115 -8.25 -4.18 20.52
CA GLY A 115 -7.52 -5.41 20.83
C GLY A 115 -7.25 -6.28 19.60
N ILE A 116 -6.98 -5.64 18.45
CA ILE A 116 -6.72 -6.24 17.14
C ILE A 116 -5.27 -5.99 16.70
N VAL A 117 -4.78 -6.81 15.76
CA VAL A 117 -3.53 -6.51 15.05
C VAL A 117 -3.85 -5.56 13.91
N VAL A 118 -3.12 -4.45 13.82
CA VAL A 118 -3.24 -3.48 12.72
C VAL A 118 -1.94 -3.49 11.93
N VAL A 119 -2.03 -3.66 10.62
CA VAL A 119 -0.90 -3.61 9.68
C VAL A 119 -1.16 -2.48 8.70
N ALA A 120 -0.21 -1.55 8.56
CA ALA A 120 -0.26 -0.47 7.58
C ALA A 120 0.91 -0.59 6.60
N PRO A 121 0.69 -1.18 5.41
CA PRO A 121 1.72 -1.25 4.38
C PRO A 121 1.88 0.08 3.62
N ARG A 122 3.13 0.46 3.39
CA ARG A 122 3.51 1.45 2.38
C ARG A 122 3.62 0.76 1.02
N HIS A 123 3.50 1.51 -0.07
CA HIS A 123 3.58 1.02 -1.44
C HIS A 123 4.05 2.15 -2.37
N ARG A 124 4.47 1.82 -3.60
CA ARG A 124 4.83 2.85 -4.59
C ARG A 124 3.62 3.66 -5.03
N ARG A 125 3.85 4.94 -5.30
CA ARG A 125 2.83 5.95 -5.64
C ARG A 125 3.27 6.79 -6.82
N GLY A 126 2.36 7.61 -7.34
CA GLY A 126 2.67 8.57 -8.40
C GLY A 126 3.29 7.89 -9.60
N ALA A 127 4.28 8.53 -10.22
CA ALA A 127 4.98 7.96 -11.35
C ALA A 127 5.65 6.61 -11.01
N LEU A 128 6.29 6.48 -9.84
CA LEU A 128 7.01 5.26 -9.44
C LEU A 128 6.10 4.03 -9.32
N GLY A 129 4.83 4.23 -8.97
CA GLY A 129 3.86 3.15 -8.82
C GLY A 129 2.93 2.95 -10.02
N TYR A 130 2.69 3.99 -10.82
CA TYR A 130 1.56 4.03 -11.75
C TYR A 130 1.86 4.72 -13.10
N LEU A 131 3.13 5.05 -13.39
CA LEU A 131 3.52 5.46 -14.74
C LEU A 131 3.47 4.24 -15.67
N ASP A 132 2.53 4.26 -16.63
CA ASP A 132 2.42 3.26 -17.69
C ASP A 132 3.20 3.73 -18.92
N LEU A 133 4.21 2.96 -19.30
CA LEU A 133 5.10 3.25 -20.42
C LEU A 133 4.83 2.39 -21.66
N THR A 134 3.87 1.46 -21.61
CA THR A 134 3.62 0.48 -22.68
C THR A 134 3.43 1.11 -24.06
N ALA A 135 2.74 2.25 -24.14
CA ALA A 135 2.44 2.93 -25.39
C ALA A 135 3.57 3.84 -25.91
N VAL A 136 4.58 4.13 -25.08
CA VAL A 136 5.59 5.17 -25.38
C VAL A 136 7.03 4.66 -25.29
N ARG A 137 7.27 3.53 -24.63
CA ARG A 137 8.61 2.97 -24.44
C ARG A 137 8.60 1.47 -24.15
N ASP A 138 9.23 0.69 -25.01
CA ASP A 138 9.40 -0.75 -24.83
C ASP A 138 10.36 -1.08 -23.67
N GLY A 139 10.05 -2.13 -22.90
CA GLY A 139 10.98 -2.73 -21.92
C GLY A 139 11.03 -2.08 -20.53
N LEU A 140 10.26 -1.02 -20.29
CA LEU A 140 9.95 -0.51 -18.94
C LEU A 140 8.45 -0.77 -18.71
N GLY A 141 8.12 -1.37 -17.57
CA GLY A 141 6.87 -2.13 -17.45
C GLY A 141 5.58 -1.32 -17.57
N ASN A 142 4.48 -2.06 -17.49
CA ASN A 142 3.13 -1.67 -17.82
C ASN A 142 2.42 -0.74 -16.80
N GLY A 143 3.12 -0.31 -15.76
CA GLY A 143 2.54 0.46 -14.65
C GLY A 143 1.86 -0.45 -13.62
N ASN A 144 0.96 0.12 -12.80
CA ASN A 144 0.22 -0.58 -11.73
C ASN A 144 1.08 -1.27 -10.65
N PHE A 145 2.38 -0.98 -10.57
CA PHE A 145 3.27 -1.53 -9.55
C PHE A 145 2.81 -1.24 -8.12
N GLY A 146 2.17 -0.09 -7.89
CA GLY A 146 1.58 0.24 -6.58
C GLY A 146 0.49 -0.75 -6.15
N LEU A 147 -0.29 -1.31 -7.09
CA LEU A 147 -1.27 -2.37 -6.79
C LEU A 147 -0.55 -3.69 -6.49
N LEU A 148 0.48 -4.02 -7.27
CA LEU A 148 1.26 -5.25 -7.06
C LEU A 148 1.95 -5.24 -5.69
N ASP A 149 2.46 -4.09 -5.27
CA ASP A 149 3.04 -3.87 -3.95
C ASP A 149 2.02 -4.16 -2.84
N GLN A 150 0.79 -3.68 -3.00
CA GLN A 150 -0.29 -3.90 -2.03
C GLN A 150 -0.75 -5.37 -1.99
N MET A 151 -0.79 -6.05 -3.15
CA MET A 151 -1.05 -7.49 -3.23
C MET A 151 0.02 -8.31 -2.50
N GLU A 152 1.29 -7.96 -2.70
CA GLU A 152 2.41 -8.60 -2.03
C GLU A 152 2.37 -8.36 -0.52
N ALA A 153 2.08 -7.13 -0.09
CA ALA A 153 1.91 -6.81 1.33
C ALA A 153 0.78 -7.62 1.99
N LEU A 154 -0.37 -7.75 1.33
CA LEU A 154 -1.49 -8.56 1.84
C LEU A 154 -1.12 -10.05 1.93
N THR A 155 -0.41 -10.57 0.92
CA THR A 155 0.11 -11.95 0.92
C THR A 155 1.12 -12.17 2.04
N TRP A 156 2.00 -11.20 2.28
CA TRP A 156 2.94 -11.23 3.39
C TRP A 156 2.21 -11.27 4.73
N VAL A 157 1.16 -10.48 4.92
CA VAL A 157 0.35 -10.48 6.16
C VAL A 157 -0.35 -11.82 6.36
N ALA A 158 -0.93 -12.40 5.31
CA ALA A 158 -1.56 -13.72 5.38
C ALA A 158 -0.55 -14.82 5.78
N THR A 159 0.70 -14.70 5.34
CA THR A 159 1.76 -15.66 5.62
C THR A 159 2.35 -15.49 7.02
N HIS A 160 2.60 -14.25 7.44
CA HIS A 160 3.41 -13.94 8.63
C HIS A 160 2.63 -13.37 9.81
N GLY A 161 1.37 -12.97 9.63
CA GLY A 161 0.57 -12.28 10.65
C GLY A 161 0.44 -13.04 11.98
N ARG A 162 0.49 -14.39 11.95
CA ARG A 162 0.50 -15.23 13.15
C ARG A 162 1.67 -14.95 14.08
N ALA A 163 2.84 -14.65 13.55
CA ALA A 163 4.03 -14.34 14.35
C ALA A 163 3.83 -13.09 15.22
N PHE A 164 2.93 -12.19 14.79
CA PHE A 164 2.58 -10.97 15.51
C PHE A 164 1.32 -11.15 16.38
N GLY A 165 0.75 -12.35 16.48
CA GLY A 165 -0.43 -12.64 17.30
C GLY A 165 -1.76 -12.48 16.56
N GLY A 166 -1.72 -12.27 15.25
CA GLY A 166 -2.91 -12.19 14.39
C GLY A 166 -3.42 -13.54 13.91
N ASP A 167 -4.68 -13.60 13.47
CA ASP A 167 -5.25 -14.73 12.75
C ASP A 167 -5.46 -14.41 11.26
N PRO A 168 -4.65 -15.00 10.36
CA PRO A 168 -4.81 -14.84 8.90
C PRO A 168 -6.19 -15.20 8.35
N ALA A 169 -6.98 -16.04 9.05
CA ALA A 169 -8.33 -16.39 8.61
C ALA A 169 -9.37 -15.25 8.83
N THR A 170 -8.97 -14.16 9.48
CA THR A 170 -9.87 -13.07 9.89
C THR A 170 -9.44 -11.70 9.37
N ILE A 171 -8.60 -11.68 8.33
CA ILE A 171 -8.09 -10.44 7.73
C ILE A 171 -9.24 -9.57 7.25
N THR A 172 -9.26 -8.34 7.75
CA THR A 172 -10.13 -7.26 7.30
C THR A 172 -9.27 -6.25 6.53
N VAL A 173 -9.69 -5.85 5.34
CA VAL A 173 -9.03 -4.78 4.59
C VAL A 173 -9.87 -3.52 4.65
N SER A 174 -9.22 -2.38 4.79
CA SER A 174 -9.85 -1.06 4.86
C SER A 174 -8.86 0.00 4.40
N GLY A 175 -9.35 1.19 4.10
CA GLY A 175 -8.47 2.32 3.84
C GLY A 175 -9.20 3.65 3.78
N ARG A 176 -8.44 4.70 3.46
CA ARG A 176 -8.92 6.06 3.23
C ARG A 176 -8.54 6.52 1.83
N GLY A 177 -9.40 7.33 1.21
CA GLY A 177 -9.12 7.91 -0.10
C GLY A 177 -8.81 6.85 -1.16
N GLN A 178 -7.64 6.97 -1.80
CA GLN A 178 -7.15 5.97 -2.76
C GLN A 178 -6.86 4.59 -2.12
N GLY A 179 -6.57 4.55 -0.82
CA GLY A 179 -6.40 3.30 -0.08
C GLY A 179 -7.72 2.53 0.10
N ALA A 180 -8.85 3.22 0.20
CA ALA A 180 -10.17 2.58 0.23
C ALA A 180 -10.47 1.89 -1.12
N HIS A 181 -10.12 2.55 -2.23
CA HIS A 181 -10.22 1.97 -3.56
C HIS A 181 -9.35 0.71 -3.71
N ALA A 182 -8.09 0.80 -3.29
CA ALA A 182 -7.18 -0.34 -3.28
C ALA A 182 -7.71 -1.51 -2.43
N ALA A 183 -8.24 -1.24 -1.23
CA ALA A 183 -8.82 -2.27 -0.36
C ALA A 183 -9.97 -3.02 -1.05
N ALA A 184 -10.85 -2.30 -1.75
CA ALA A 184 -11.94 -2.90 -2.52
C ALA A 184 -11.42 -3.76 -3.69
N LEU A 185 -10.41 -3.28 -4.42
CA LEU A 185 -9.74 -4.05 -5.48
C LEU A 185 -9.16 -5.35 -4.95
N LEU A 186 -8.36 -5.28 -3.90
CA LEU A 186 -7.74 -6.47 -3.31
C LEU A 186 -8.77 -7.48 -2.80
N ALA A 187 -9.91 -7.01 -2.29
CA ALA A 187 -11.00 -7.88 -1.88
C ALA A 187 -11.67 -8.58 -3.10
N GLY A 188 -11.85 -7.88 -4.23
CA GLY A 188 -12.46 -8.44 -5.43
C GLY A 188 -11.54 -9.35 -6.25
N LEU A 189 -10.23 -9.12 -6.25
CA LEU A 189 -9.31 -9.85 -7.11
C LEU A 189 -9.23 -11.35 -6.78
N PRO A 190 -9.23 -12.27 -7.77
CA PRO A 190 -9.17 -13.71 -7.53
C PRO A 190 -7.99 -14.18 -6.68
N ARG A 191 -6.84 -13.50 -6.81
CA ARG A 191 -5.61 -13.87 -6.11
C ARG A 191 -5.59 -13.46 -4.64
N THR A 192 -6.24 -12.35 -4.30
CA THR A 192 -6.19 -11.76 -2.95
C THR A 192 -7.51 -11.84 -2.20
N GLY A 193 -8.64 -11.91 -2.91
CA GLY A 193 -9.98 -12.05 -2.33
C GLY A 193 -10.12 -13.24 -1.36
N PRO A 194 -9.56 -14.43 -1.66
CA PRO A 194 -9.55 -15.55 -0.72
C PRO A 194 -8.80 -15.27 0.61
N LEU A 195 -7.92 -14.27 0.64
CA LEU A 195 -7.22 -13.83 1.86
C LEU A 195 -8.07 -12.84 2.68
N VAL A 196 -9.12 -12.26 2.10
CA VAL A 196 -9.90 -11.18 2.72
C VAL A 196 -11.21 -11.75 3.30
N ARG A 197 -11.36 -11.65 4.61
CA ARG A 197 -12.59 -12.07 5.30
C ARG A 197 -13.64 -10.96 5.38
N ARG A 198 -13.20 -9.71 5.56
CA ARG A 198 -14.09 -8.54 5.61
C ARG A 198 -13.49 -7.36 4.87
N LEU A 199 -14.36 -6.52 4.32
CA LEU A 199 -14.04 -5.25 3.68
C LEU A 199 -14.80 -4.16 4.42
N VAL A 200 -14.07 -3.20 4.98
CA VAL A 200 -14.66 -2.03 5.63
C VAL A 200 -14.26 -0.80 4.85
N LEU A 201 -15.22 -0.01 4.40
CA LEU A 201 -14.97 1.16 3.57
C LEU A 201 -15.68 2.40 4.13
N PRO A 202 -15.08 3.59 4.06
CA PRO A 202 -15.80 4.83 4.35
C PRO A 202 -17.01 4.97 3.43
N ALA A 203 -18.04 5.68 3.89
CA ALA A 203 -19.26 5.91 3.11
C ALA A 203 -18.95 6.62 1.77
N ASP A 204 -17.99 7.54 1.80
CA ASP A 204 -17.49 8.24 0.61
C ASP A 204 -16.15 7.61 0.18
N VAL A 205 -16.22 6.49 -0.54
CA VAL A 205 -15.05 6.00 -1.29
C VAL A 205 -14.90 6.89 -2.51
N PRO A 206 -13.81 7.65 -2.68
CA PRO A 206 -13.62 8.41 -3.91
C PRO A 206 -13.68 7.45 -5.08
N GLU A 207 -14.27 7.89 -6.21
CA GLU A 207 -14.09 7.19 -7.48
C GLU A 207 -12.58 7.06 -7.72
N GLY A 208 -12.06 5.85 -7.52
CA GLY A 208 -10.67 5.57 -7.80
C GLY A 208 -10.47 5.82 -9.27
N HIS A 209 -9.51 6.68 -9.58
CA HIS A 209 -9.26 7.10 -10.94
C HIS A 209 -8.58 5.98 -11.73
N VAL A 210 -9.36 4.98 -12.14
CA VAL A 210 -8.96 4.03 -13.17
C VAL A 210 -8.84 4.81 -14.47
N GLN A 211 -7.66 4.78 -15.05
CA GLN A 211 -7.33 5.45 -16.30
C GLN A 211 -7.55 4.49 -17.46
N THR A 212 -8.05 5.04 -18.55
CA THR A 212 -8.00 4.34 -19.83
C THR A 212 -6.56 4.31 -20.34
N PRO A 213 -6.15 3.28 -21.10
CA PRO A 213 -4.81 3.22 -21.70
C PRO A 213 -4.46 4.48 -22.51
N VAL A 214 -5.43 5.06 -23.23
CA VAL A 214 -5.23 6.32 -23.98
C VAL A 214 -4.88 7.49 -23.05
N ARG A 215 -5.54 7.58 -21.89
CA ARG A 215 -5.28 8.65 -20.91
C ARG A 215 -3.92 8.45 -20.23
N ALA A 216 -3.58 7.21 -19.88
CA ALA A 216 -2.29 6.85 -19.32
C ALA A 216 -1.15 7.18 -20.30
N ALA A 217 -1.28 6.81 -21.57
CA ALA A 217 -0.31 7.12 -22.63
C ALA A 217 -0.08 8.63 -22.80
N ARG A 218 -1.15 9.44 -22.76
CA ARG A 218 -1.04 10.91 -22.80
C ARG A 218 -0.31 11.47 -21.57
N ALA A 219 -0.60 10.95 -20.39
CA ALA A 219 0.07 11.37 -19.16
C ALA A 219 1.56 10.99 -19.19
N ALA A 220 1.89 9.79 -19.67
CA ALA A 220 3.26 9.33 -19.84
C ALA A 220 4.04 10.20 -20.84
N ALA A 221 3.47 10.49 -22.02
CA ALA A 221 4.11 11.36 -23.02
C ALA A 221 4.36 12.78 -22.48
N ALA A 222 3.40 13.34 -21.73
CA ALA A 222 3.57 14.66 -21.12
C ALA A 222 4.64 14.64 -20.01
N PHE A 223 4.66 13.58 -19.19
CA PHE A 223 5.69 13.39 -18.16
C PHE A 223 7.08 13.29 -18.77
N LEU A 224 7.27 12.49 -19.83
CA LEU A 224 8.55 12.35 -20.52
C LEU A 224 8.99 13.68 -21.15
N THR A 225 8.07 14.41 -21.81
CA THR A 225 8.38 15.76 -22.34
C THR A 225 8.89 16.72 -21.26
N LEU A 226 8.25 16.72 -20.09
CA LEU A 226 8.67 17.58 -18.98
C LEU A 226 9.97 17.11 -18.36
N LEU A 227 10.22 15.80 -18.31
CA LEU A 227 11.45 15.22 -17.80
C LEU A 227 12.64 15.54 -18.73
N ASP A 228 12.47 15.43 -20.04
CA ASP A 228 13.49 15.76 -21.04
C ASP A 228 13.84 17.26 -21.03
N ALA A 229 12.89 18.11 -20.64
CA ALA A 229 13.10 19.55 -20.48
C ALA A 229 13.74 19.91 -19.12
N ASP A 230 13.78 18.99 -18.15
CA ASP A 230 14.38 19.23 -16.84
C ASP A 230 15.91 19.08 -16.94
N PRO A 231 16.70 20.05 -16.45
CA PRO A 231 18.17 19.99 -16.54
C PRO A 231 18.79 18.81 -15.79
N ASP A 232 18.09 18.25 -14.80
CA ASP A 232 18.50 17.07 -14.05
C ASP A 232 17.83 15.77 -14.57
N GLY A 233 17.15 15.85 -15.72
CA GLY A 233 16.52 14.72 -16.39
C GLY A 233 17.51 13.71 -16.94
N SER A 234 17.01 12.52 -17.27
CA SER A 234 17.80 11.46 -17.90
C SER A 234 16.93 10.60 -18.80
N ASP A 235 17.51 10.15 -19.91
CA ASP A 235 16.89 9.16 -20.80
C ASP A 235 16.66 7.83 -20.08
N ASP A 236 17.49 7.46 -19.09
CA ASP A 236 17.23 6.26 -18.28
C ASP A 236 16.45 6.62 -17.02
N LEU A 237 15.14 6.33 -17.03
CA LEU A 237 14.23 6.56 -15.91
C LEU A 237 14.68 5.85 -14.62
N ARG A 238 15.48 4.78 -14.71
CA ARG A 238 16.02 4.08 -13.54
C ARG A 238 17.13 4.84 -12.83
N GLU A 239 17.76 5.79 -13.51
CA GLU A 239 18.86 6.59 -13.00
C GLU A 239 18.42 8.01 -12.58
N VAL A 240 17.20 8.43 -12.93
CA VAL A 240 16.65 9.74 -12.53
C VAL A 240 16.52 9.82 -11.00
N ASP A 241 16.93 10.94 -10.39
CA ASP A 241 16.71 11.15 -8.95
C ASP A 241 15.21 11.24 -8.62
N ALA A 242 14.77 10.60 -7.54
CA ALA A 242 13.36 10.59 -7.13
C ALA A 242 12.78 11.99 -6.90
N THR A 243 13.60 12.97 -6.51
CA THR A 243 13.18 14.37 -6.36
C THR A 243 12.84 15.01 -7.70
N VAL A 244 13.53 14.65 -8.78
CA VAL A 244 13.23 15.10 -10.15
C VAL A 244 11.90 14.51 -10.60
N ILE A 245 11.69 13.20 -10.40
CA ILE A 245 10.40 12.54 -10.68
C ILE A 245 9.25 13.24 -9.94
N ALA A 246 9.42 13.49 -8.64
CA ALA A 246 8.41 14.17 -7.82
C ALA A 246 8.14 15.61 -8.26
N ARG A 247 9.19 16.34 -8.67
CA ARG A 247 9.08 17.70 -9.21
C ARG A 247 8.30 17.72 -10.53
N VAL A 248 8.67 16.86 -11.48
CA VAL A 248 7.99 16.72 -12.78
C VAL A 248 6.53 16.32 -12.58
N GLU A 249 6.24 15.36 -11.69
CA GLU A 249 4.87 14.98 -11.36
C GLU A 249 4.08 16.15 -10.79
N THR A 250 4.70 16.97 -9.93
CA THR A 250 4.05 18.15 -9.33
C THR A 250 3.70 19.18 -10.40
N THR A 251 4.62 19.47 -11.33
CA THR A 251 4.37 20.35 -12.48
C THR A 251 3.20 19.82 -13.32
N LEU A 252 3.24 18.54 -13.70
CA LEU A 252 2.20 17.91 -14.50
C LEU A 252 0.83 17.95 -13.81
N ARG A 253 0.80 17.73 -12.49
CA ARG A 253 -0.42 17.83 -11.69
C ARG A 253 -1.00 19.25 -11.71
N HIS A 254 -0.15 20.27 -11.60
CA HIS A 254 -0.56 21.67 -11.69
C HIS A 254 -1.12 22.02 -13.07
N GLU A 255 -0.46 21.58 -14.15
CA GLU A 255 -0.91 21.84 -15.53
C GLU A 255 -2.25 21.16 -15.84
N GLN A 256 -2.47 19.96 -15.32
CA GLN A 256 -3.68 19.19 -15.59
C GLN A 256 -4.82 19.42 -14.59
N GLY A 257 -4.54 20.08 -13.46
CA GLY A 257 -5.51 20.31 -12.38
C GLY A 257 -6.01 19.03 -11.70
N ARG A 258 -5.26 17.93 -11.80
CA ARG A 258 -5.66 16.60 -11.29
C ARG A 258 -4.45 15.68 -11.08
N THR A 259 -4.62 14.60 -10.33
CA THR A 259 -3.59 13.56 -10.21
C THR A 259 -3.30 12.92 -11.58
N PRO A 260 -2.04 12.93 -12.04
CA PRO A 260 -1.70 12.49 -13.39
C PRO A 260 -1.63 10.96 -13.52
N PHE A 261 -1.22 10.26 -12.46
CA PHE A 261 -1.01 8.81 -12.44
C PHE A 261 -2.00 8.10 -11.53
N GLY A 262 -2.45 6.93 -11.94
CA GLY A 262 -3.40 6.09 -11.24
C GLY A 262 -3.45 4.71 -11.88
N LEU A 263 -4.34 3.85 -11.39
CA LEU A 263 -4.51 2.52 -11.94
C LEU A 263 -4.86 2.60 -13.43
N VAL A 264 -4.31 1.71 -14.25
CA VAL A 264 -4.59 1.65 -15.69
C VAL A 264 -5.26 0.33 -16.02
N ALA A 265 -6.40 0.37 -16.69
CA ALA A 265 -7.08 -0.81 -17.20
C ALA A 265 -6.45 -1.25 -18.53
N HIS A 266 -5.25 -1.84 -18.49
CA HIS A 266 -4.57 -2.39 -19.66
C HIS A 266 -4.60 -3.92 -19.67
N ASP A 267 -4.51 -4.54 -20.85
CA ASP A 267 -4.55 -6.00 -21.00
C ASP A 267 -3.20 -6.68 -20.68
N ASP A 268 -2.09 -5.94 -20.69
CA ASP A 268 -0.74 -6.46 -20.47
C ASP A 268 -0.38 -6.70 -18.99
N LEU A 269 -1.34 -6.76 -18.07
CA LEU A 269 -1.03 -7.06 -16.67
C LEU A 269 -0.45 -8.46 -16.61
N PRO A 270 0.54 -8.74 -15.74
CA PRO A 270 1.02 -10.11 -15.54
C PRO A 270 -0.11 -11.06 -15.08
N PHE A 271 -1.27 -10.49 -14.75
CA PHE A 271 -2.48 -11.15 -14.27
C PHE A 271 -3.68 -10.66 -15.10
N GLY A 272 -4.11 -11.45 -16.09
CA GLY A 272 -5.20 -11.08 -17.01
C GLY A 272 -6.57 -10.93 -16.34
N ASP A 273 -6.75 -11.52 -15.15
CA ASP A 273 -7.94 -11.38 -14.30
C ASP A 273 -8.08 -9.98 -13.70
N VAL A 274 -6.96 -9.29 -13.43
CA VAL A 274 -6.97 -7.91 -12.93
C VAL A 274 -7.42 -6.94 -14.04
N ALA A 275 -6.94 -7.16 -15.27
CA ALA A 275 -7.27 -6.31 -16.41
C ALA A 275 -8.76 -6.35 -16.75
N GLU A 276 -9.36 -7.54 -16.76
CA GLU A 276 -10.79 -7.72 -17.00
C GLU A 276 -11.64 -7.00 -15.93
N LEU A 277 -11.29 -7.17 -14.66
CA LEU A 277 -12.01 -6.54 -13.55
C LEU A 277 -11.95 -5.01 -13.58
N LEU A 278 -10.79 -4.44 -13.92
CA LEU A 278 -10.61 -3.00 -14.06
C LEU A 278 -11.33 -2.41 -15.27
N ARG A 279 -11.59 -3.20 -16.33
CA ARG A 279 -12.35 -2.75 -17.51
C ARG A 279 -13.85 -2.72 -17.29
N THR A 280 -14.39 -3.64 -16.50
CA THR A 280 -15.85 -3.85 -16.38
C THR A 280 -16.46 -3.16 -15.18
N ALA A 281 -15.66 -2.80 -14.18
CA ALA A 281 -16.19 -2.17 -12.97
C ALA A 281 -16.19 -0.65 -13.09
N GLU A 282 -17.38 -0.06 -13.03
CA GLU A 282 -17.57 1.39 -12.94
C GLU A 282 -17.31 1.89 -11.52
N SER A 283 -17.30 0.99 -10.53
CA SER A 283 -17.05 1.32 -9.12
C SER A 283 -16.30 0.22 -8.35
N PRO A 284 -15.70 0.55 -7.19
CA PRO A 284 -15.01 -0.43 -6.35
C PRO A 284 -15.97 -1.49 -5.77
N VAL A 285 -17.25 -1.15 -5.65
CA VAL A 285 -18.29 -2.08 -5.19
C VAL A 285 -18.60 -3.12 -6.28
N GLU A 286 -18.61 -2.71 -7.55
CA GLU A 286 -18.79 -3.63 -8.67
C GLU A 286 -17.60 -4.57 -8.83
N VAL A 287 -16.38 -4.09 -8.58
CA VAL A 287 -15.19 -4.96 -8.48
C VAL A 287 -15.42 -6.07 -7.45
N VAL A 288 -15.93 -5.74 -6.25
CA VAL A 288 -16.20 -6.74 -5.20
C VAL A 288 -17.30 -7.71 -5.62
N ALA A 289 -18.36 -7.21 -6.25
CA ALA A 289 -19.50 -8.01 -6.70
C ALA A 289 -19.16 -8.93 -7.88
N ALA A 290 -18.31 -8.48 -8.81
CA ALA A 290 -17.85 -9.24 -9.98
C ALA A 290 -16.66 -10.16 -9.65
N GLY A 291 -15.94 -9.87 -8.58
CA GLY A 291 -14.73 -10.57 -8.16
C GLY A 291 -14.95 -11.85 -7.34
N ALA A 292 -13.84 -12.49 -6.93
CA ALA A 292 -13.84 -13.72 -6.13
C ALA A 292 -14.19 -13.52 -4.64
N CYS A 293 -14.72 -12.35 -4.28
CA CYS A 293 -15.05 -11.98 -2.90
C CYS A 293 -16.34 -12.67 -2.39
N ALA A 294 -16.64 -13.87 -2.88
CA ALA A 294 -17.80 -14.66 -2.51
C ALA A 294 -17.67 -15.12 -1.05
N GLY A 295 -18.26 -14.36 -0.12
CA GLY A 295 -18.24 -14.67 1.32
C GLY A 295 -17.51 -13.65 2.20
N CYS A 296 -17.03 -12.54 1.63
CA CYS A 296 -16.57 -11.39 2.39
C CYS A 296 -17.75 -10.55 2.90
N ALA A 297 -17.72 -10.16 4.16
CA ALA A 297 -18.67 -9.20 4.68
C ALA A 297 -18.21 -7.77 4.30
N VAL A 298 -19.06 -7.04 3.58
CA VAL A 298 -18.84 -5.63 3.24
C VAL A 298 -19.63 -4.76 4.22
N GLU A 299 -18.94 -3.90 4.96
CA GLU A 299 -19.55 -3.04 5.98
C GLU A 299 -19.17 -1.56 5.76
N PRO A 300 -20.12 -0.62 5.88
CA PRO A 300 -19.81 0.80 5.83
C PRO A 300 -19.15 1.25 7.14
N ALA A 301 -18.07 2.03 7.06
CA ALA A 301 -17.50 2.72 8.20
C ALA A 301 -18.36 3.94 8.56
N VAL A 302 -18.70 4.10 9.84
CA VAL A 302 -19.53 5.21 10.31
C VAL A 302 -18.63 6.34 10.80
N HIS A 303 -18.72 7.51 10.18
CA HIS A 303 -18.02 8.71 10.67
C HIS A 303 -18.79 9.36 11.82
N ALA A 304 -18.16 9.46 12.99
CA ALA A 304 -18.59 10.42 14.01
C ALA A 304 -17.80 11.71 13.77
N GLY A 305 -18.50 12.85 13.62
CA GLY A 305 -17.96 14.11 13.09
C GLY A 305 -16.56 14.57 13.57
N ALA A 306 -15.90 15.34 12.71
CA ALA A 306 -14.61 16.03 12.89
C ALA A 306 -13.53 15.22 13.63
N GLY A 307 -12.91 14.28 12.90
CA GLY A 307 -11.66 13.62 13.32
C GLY A 307 -11.80 12.25 13.99
N ARG A 308 -13.00 11.63 13.96
CA ARG A 308 -13.23 10.26 14.44
C ARG A 308 -13.76 9.36 13.33
N GLU A 309 -12.84 8.67 12.64
CA GLU A 309 -13.17 7.42 11.93
C GLU A 309 -13.43 6.34 12.99
N LEU A 310 -14.69 5.91 13.13
CA LEU A 310 -15.05 4.73 13.92
C LEU A 310 -15.18 3.55 12.96
N LEU A 311 -14.17 2.67 12.98
CA LEU A 311 -14.31 1.35 12.38
C LEU A 311 -15.09 0.48 13.38
N HIS A 312 -16.38 0.25 13.12
CA HIS A 312 -17.14 -0.75 13.86
C HIS A 312 -16.71 -2.14 13.39
N LEU A 313 -15.59 -2.64 13.90
CA LEU A 313 -15.24 -4.05 13.77
C LEU A 313 -16.12 -4.81 14.76
N GLY A 314 -17.31 -5.23 14.31
CA GLY A 314 -18.23 -6.02 15.12
C GLY A 314 -17.50 -7.22 15.74
N ALA A 315 -17.65 -7.38 17.06
CA ALA A 315 -17.17 -8.58 17.75
C ALA A 315 -17.93 -9.79 17.20
N ALA A 316 -17.30 -10.53 16.30
CA ALA A 316 -17.83 -11.81 15.83
C ALA A 316 -17.92 -12.75 17.04
N ARG A 317 -19.14 -13.17 17.36
CA ARG A 317 -19.42 -14.39 18.13
C ARG A 317 -19.29 -15.60 17.22
#